data_AF-A0A4Y7UDJ1-F1
#
_entry.id   AF-A0A4Y7UDJ1-F1
#
_cell.length_a   1.000
_cell.length_b   1.000
_cell.length_c   1.000
_cell.angle_alpha   90.00
_cell.angle_beta   90.00
_cell.angle_gamma   90.00
#
_symmetry.space_group_name_H-M   'P 1'
#
loop_
_entity.id
_entity.type
_entity.pdbx_description
1 polymer ?
#
loop_
_entity_poly.entity_id
_entity_poly.type
_entity_poly.pdbx_seq_one_letter_code
_entity_poly.pdbx_strand_id
1 'polypeptide(L)'
;MTLLKIISFGIIAISLSSFTSKDTITITVKNTLNAERSNETVAVTKKLLKINDLNSLGIRDKKSGEIQISQTVDIDGDGTLDELLFQPKMGPKSKREYTVFQISEHESPKTEIFCYSGICWCCEKRSPNMD
;
A
#
# COMPACT_ATOMS: atom_id res chain seq x y z
N MET A 1 -20.43 12.25 -64.90
CA MET A 1 -21.44 11.39 -64.23
C MET A 1 -20.70 10.19 -63.67
N THR A 2 -20.11 10.31 -62.47
CA THR A 2 -20.71 9.87 -61.19
C THR A 2 -21.13 8.39 -61.27
N LEU A 3 -20.57 7.47 -60.50
CA LEU A 3 -20.58 7.43 -59.05
C LEU A 3 -19.36 6.64 -58.51
N LEU A 4 -18.59 7.30 -57.66
CA LEU A 4 -17.59 6.70 -56.78
C LEU A 4 -18.33 6.10 -55.56
N LYS A 5 -18.46 4.76 -55.49
CA LYS A 5 -18.93 4.08 -54.27
C LYS A 5 -17.73 3.82 -53.36
N ILE A 6 -17.43 4.78 -52.49
CA ILE A 6 -16.48 4.58 -51.40
C ILE A 6 -17.22 3.79 -50.31
N ILE A 7 -16.91 2.50 -50.19
CA ILE A 7 -17.35 1.67 -49.07
C ILE A 7 -16.49 2.07 -47.87
N SER A 8 -17.04 2.95 -47.04
CA SER A 8 -16.46 3.33 -45.75
C SER A 8 -16.50 2.14 -44.80
N PHE A 9 -15.39 1.43 -44.66
CA PHE A 9 -15.21 0.42 -43.63
C PHE A 9 -14.62 1.11 -42.39
N GLY A 10 -15.50 1.72 -41.59
CA GLY A 10 -15.14 2.30 -40.30
C GLY A 10 -14.75 1.19 -39.33
N ILE A 11 -13.44 0.99 -39.13
CA ILE A 11 -12.91 0.15 -38.06
C ILE A 11 -13.10 0.94 -36.75
N ILE A 12 -14.22 0.71 -36.08
CA ILE A 12 -14.46 1.18 -34.71
C ILE A 12 -13.59 0.32 -33.80
N ALA A 13 -12.43 0.84 -33.41
CA ALA A 13 -11.59 0.25 -32.39
C ALA A 13 -12.30 0.39 -31.04
N ILE A 14 -12.99 -0.68 -30.61
CA ILE A 14 -13.58 -0.77 -29.28
C ILE A 14 -12.44 -1.12 -28.32
N SER A 15 -11.88 -0.13 -27.63
CA SER A 15 -10.99 -0.38 -26.50
C SER A 15 -11.83 -0.82 -25.31
N LEU A 16 -11.86 -2.12 -25.03
CA LEU A 16 -12.34 -2.64 -23.75
C LEU A 16 -11.24 -2.38 -22.70
N SER A 17 -11.31 -1.23 -22.03
CA SER A 17 -10.61 -1.02 -20.77
C SER A 17 -11.40 -1.72 -19.66
N SER A 18 -11.07 -2.98 -19.39
CA SER A 18 -11.56 -3.68 -18.20
C SER A 18 -10.98 -3.01 -16.95
N PHE A 19 -11.76 -2.12 -16.33
CA PHE A 19 -11.45 -1.57 -15.02
C PHE A 19 -11.86 -2.59 -13.94
N THR A 20 -10.98 -3.55 -13.67
CA THR A 20 -11.15 -4.44 -12.50
C THR A 20 -10.93 -3.59 -11.25
N SER A 21 -12.02 -3.17 -10.62
CA SER A 21 -11.99 -2.53 -9.31
C SER A 21 -11.82 -3.65 -8.29
N LYS A 22 -10.57 -4.05 -8.03
CA LYS A 22 -10.28 -4.81 -6.81
C LYS A 22 -10.62 -3.88 -5.65
N ASP A 23 -11.51 -4.31 -4.76
CA ASP A 23 -11.91 -3.54 -3.58
C ASP A 23 -10.65 -3.10 -2.83
N THR A 24 -10.38 -1.81 -2.89
CA THR A 24 -9.15 -1.20 -2.40
C THR A 24 -9.53 -0.32 -1.23
N ILE A 25 -9.17 -0.76 -0.02
CA ILE A 25 -9.48 0.01 1.20
C ILE A 25 -8.63 1.27 1.18
N THR A 26 -9.27 2.44 1.22
CA THR A 26 -8.57 3.73 1.26
C THR A 26 -8.58 4.28 2.68
N ILE A 27 -7.40 4.61 3.21
CA ILE A 27 -7.22 5.30 4.49
C ILE A 27 -6.79 6.76 4.23
N THR A 28 -7.29 7.68 5.04
CA THR A 28 -6.91 9.10 4.97
C THR A 28 -6.15 9.48 6.23
N VAL A 29 -4.91 9.92 6.06
CA VAL A 29 -4.07 10.46 7.14
C VAL A 29 -4.12 11.98 7.06
N LYS A 30 -4.39 12.65 8.19
CA LYS A 30 -4.51 14.11 8.25
C LYS A 30 -3.57 14.66 9.32
N ASN A 31 -2.72 15.60 8.91
CA ASN A 31 -1.99 16.46 9.83
C ASN A 31 -2.79 17.75 10.05
N THR A 32 -3.31 17.96 11.26
CA THR A 32 -4.09 19.15 11.62
C THR A 32 -3.23 20.32 12.09
N LEU A 33 -1.95 20.09 12.35
CA LEU A 33 -1.03 21.06 12.92
C LEU A 33 -0.38 21.92 11.83
N ASN A 34 0.04 23.13 12.19
CA ASN A 34 0.78 24.03 11.30
C ASN A 34 2.30 23.74 11.30
N ALA A 35 2.68 22.46 11.34
CA ALA A 35 4.06 22.01 11.36
C ALA A 35 4.18 20.69 10.59
N GLU A 36 5.34 20.43 10.01
CA GLU A 36 5.62 19.17 9.32
C GLU A 36 5.72 17.99 10.31
N ARG A 37 5.22 16.83 9.90
CA ARG A 37 5.30 15.57 10.65
C ARG A 37 5.76 14.47 9.70
N SER A 38 7.05 14.13 9.76
CA SER A 38 7.68 13.16 8.85
C SER A 38 8.25 11.92 9.56
N ASN A 39 8.22 11.88 10.90
CA ASN A 39 8.78 10.82 11.73
C ASN A 39 7.72 10.22 12.69
N GLU A 40 6.45 10.32 12.33
CA GLU A 40 5.36 9.74 13.12
C GLU A 40 4.91 8.42 12.53
N THR A 41 4.74 7.44 13.41
CA THR A 41 4.17 6.15 13.04
C THR A 41 2.65 6.22 13.10
N VAL A 42 2.01 5.84 12.00
CA VAL A 42 0.56 5.63 11.91
C VAL A 42 0.29 4.14 12.09
N ALA A 43 -0.56 3.81 13.06
CA ALA A 43 -1.05 2.46 13.30
C ALA A 43 -2.45 2.26 12.70
N VAL A 44 -2.60 1.21 11.91
CA VAL A 44 -3.84 0.83 11.25
C VAL A 44 -4.29 -0.53 11.77
N THR A 45 -5.46 -0.59 12.41
CA THR A 45 -5.96 -1.83 13.02
C THR A 45 -6.88 -2.60 12.07
N LYS A 46 -6.97 -3.92 12.29
CA LYS A 46 -7.98 -4.81 11.66
C LYS A 46 -9.40 -4.21 11.71
N LYS A 47 -9.77 -3.67 12.88
CA LYS A 47 -11.08 -3.05 13.13
C LYS A 47 -11.32 -1.81 12.25
N LEU A 48 -10.31 -0.97 12.05
CA LEU A 48 -10.42 0.21 11.18
C LEU A 48 -10.62 -0.21 9.72
N LEU A 49 -9.89 -1.24 9.28
CA LEU A 49 -9.94 -1.76 7.92
C LEU A 49 -11.14 -2.67 7.65
N LYS A 50 -11.83 -3.15 8.70
CA LYS A 50 -12.93 -4.13 8.62
C LYS A 50 -12.50 -5.43 7.91
N ILE A 51 -11.29 -5.89 8.21
CA ILE A 51 -10.73 -7.15 7.70
C ILE A 51 -10.31 -8.04 8.87
N ASN A 52 -10.16 -9.33 8.60
CA ASN A 52 -9.85 -10.32 9.62
C ASN A 52 -8.35 -10.57 9.78
N ASP A 53 -7.55 -10.22 8.78
CA ASP A 53 -6.12 -10.55 8.73
C ASP A 53 -5.33 -9.39 8.09
N LEU A 54 -4.13 -9.16 8.61
CA LEU A 54 -3.16 -8.18 8.10
C LEU A 54 -2.00 -8.84 7.33
N ASN A 55 -1.97 -10.17 7.24
CA ASN A 55 -0.95 -10.88 6.48
C ASN A 55 -0.92 -10.41 5.02
N SER A 56 0.30 -10.22 4.52
CA SER A 56 0.57 -9.86 3.12
C SER A 56 -0.14 -8.57 2.67
N LEU A 57 -0.35 -7.61 3.60
CA LEU A 57 -0.83 -6.28 3.24
C LEU A 57 0.30 -5.26 3.08
N GLY A 58 0.15 -4.42 2.06
CA GLY A 58 0.99 -3.26 1.81
C GLY A 58 0.17 -1.97 1.80
N ILE A 59 0.88 -0.85 1.93
CA ILE A 59 0.30 0.50 1.87
C ILE A 59 0.88 1.22 0.66
N ARG A 60 0.04 1.86 -0.15
CA ARG A 60 0.44 2.64 -1.31
C ARG A 60 -0.07 4.07 -1.20
N ASP A 61 0.78 5.07 -1.38
CA ASP A 61 0.33 6.46 -1.51
C ASP A 61 -0.50 6.57 -2.80
N LYS A 62 -1.75 7.01 -2.68
CA LYS A 62 -2.69 7.06 -3.79
C LYS A 62 -2.33 8.10 -4.84
N LYS A 63 -1.59 9.14 -4.46
CA LYS A 63 -1.17 10.23 -5.33
C LYS A 63 0.12 9.90 -6.08
N SER A 64 1.15 9.41 -5.39
CA SER A 64 2.44 9.08 -6.02
C SER A 64 2.51 7.66 -6.59
N GLY A 65 1.65 6.76 -6.11
CA GLY A 65 1.73 5.33 -6.41
C GLY A 65 2.85 4.59 -5.67
N GLU A 66 3.58 5.29 -4.78
CA GLU A 66 4.71 4.76 -4.03
C GLU A 66 4.25 3.78 -2.94
N ILE A 67 4.82 2.58 -2.94
CA ILE A 67 4.61 1.60 -1.89
C ILE A 67 5.40 2.04 -0.65
N GLN A 68 4.71 2.18 0.47
CA GLN A 68 5.29 2.61 1.74
C GLN A 68 5.96 1.44 2.43
N ILE A 69 7.06 1.72 3.14
CA ILE A 69 7.64 0.78 4.10
C ILE A 69 6.63 0.61 5.24
N SER A 70 6.23 -0.63 5.49
CA SER A 70 5.28 -0.97 6.53
C SER A 70 5.70 -2.22 7.29
N GLN A 71 5.25 -2.32 8.54
CA GLN A 71 5.50 -3.45 9.42
C GLN A 71 4.20 -3.89 10.08
N THR A 72 3.98 -5.19 10.21
CA THR A 72 2.88 -5.73 11.00
C THR A 72 3.37 -6.10 12.38
N VAL A 73 2.55 -5.84 13.39
CA VAL A 73 2.87 -6.11 14.80
C VAL A 73 1.74 -6.90 15.44
N ASP A 74 2.12 -7.97 16.13
CA ASP A 74 1.31 -8.68 17.11
C ASP A 74 1.57 -8.04 18.48
N ILE A 75 0.54 -7.43 19.08
CA ILE A 75 0.70 -6.61 20.29
C ILE A 75 0.51 -7.44 21.56
N ASP A 76 -0.38 -8.44 21.52
CA ASP A 76 -0.70 -9.26 22.68
C ASP A 76 0.02 -10.62 22.70
N GLY A 77 0.74 -10.95 21.63
CA GLY A 77 1.55 -12.15 21.50
C GLY A 77 0.73 -13.41 21.24
N ASP A 78 -0.51 -13.28 20.75
CA ASP A 78 -1.37 -14.42 20.46
C ASP A 78 -1.06 -15.11 19.10
N GLY A 79 -0.12 -14.56 18.33
CA GLY A 79 0.27 -15.03 17.00
C GLY A 79 -0.53 -14.41 15.86
N THR A 80 -1.50 -13.55 16.16
CA THR A 80 -2.31 -12.81 15.20
C THR A 80 -1.80 -11.38 15.06
N LEU A 81 -1.58 -10.93 13.84
CA LEU A 81 -1.16 -9.55 13.60
C LEU A 81 -2.31 -8.58 13.91
N ASP A 82 -2.04 -7.54 14.69
CA ASP A 82 -3.05 -6.58 15.17
C ASP A 82 -3.02 -5.25 14.45
N GLU A 83 -1.81 -4.77 14.18
CA GLU A 83 -1.56 -3.45 13.61
C GLU A 83 -0.65 -3.51 12.38
N LEU A 84 -0.97 -2.68 11.40
CA LEU A 84 -0.13 -2.35 10.27
C LEU A 84 0.42 -0.94 10.48
N LEU A 85 1.73 -0.85 10.67
CA LEU A 85 2.46 0.38 10.98
C LEU A 85 3.16 0.91 9.74
N PHE A 86 3.12 2.23 9.54
CA PHE A 86 3.91 2.93 8.50
C PHE A 86 4.18 4.38 8.90
N GLN A 87 5.15 5.02 8.25
CA GLN A 87 5.59 6.38 8.60
C GLN A 87 5.45 7.35 7.41
N PRO A 88 4.31 8.03 7.28
CA PRO A 88 4.08 8.97 6.18
C PRO A 88 4.77 10.33 6.40
N LYS A 89 5.25 10.94 5.31
CA LYS A 89 5.75 12.33 5.30
C LYS A 89 4.60 13.32 5.09
N MET A 90 4.21 14.01 6.15
CA MET A 90 3.05 14.91 6.18
C MET A 90 3.46 16.38 6.32
N GLY A 91 3.10 17.20 5.33
CA GLY A 91 3.27 18.65 5.42
C GLY A 91 2.30 19.30 6.42
N PRO A 92 2.50 20.58 6.79
CA PRO A 92 1.58 21.35 7.62
C PRO A 92 0.15 21.36 7.06
N LYS A 93 -0.86 21.21 7.94
CA LYS A 93 -2.30 21.27 7.59
C LYS A 93 -2.69 20.42 6.38
N SER A 94 -2.00 19.30 6.16
CA SER A 94 -2.16 18.49 4.95
C SER A 94 -2.96 17.21 5.20
N LYS A 95 -3.44 16.61 4.10
CA LYS A 95 -4.04 15.27 4.08
C LYS A 95 -3.38 14.44 2.99
N ARG A 96 -3.26 13.14 3.24
CA ARG A 96 -2.82 12.14 2.26
C ARG A 96 -3.74 10.94 2.30
N GLU A 97 -3.96 10.35 1.14
CA GLU A 97 -4.76 9.15 0.97
C GLU A 97 -3.84 7.99 0.62
N TYR A 98 -4.05 6.86 1.27
CA TYR A 98 -3.31 5.64 1.01
C TYR A 98 -4.27 4.50 0.73
N THR A 99 -3.84 3.59 -0.13
CA THR A 99 -4.57 2.37 -0.45
C THR A 99 -3.91 1.19 0.24
N VAL A 100 -4.70 0.39 0.95
CA VAL A 100 -4.30 -0.91 1.47
C VAL A 100 -4.59 -1.97 0.41
N PHE A 101 -3.58 -2.79 0.10
CA PHE A 101 -3.66 -3.80 -0.95
C PHE A 101 -2.88 -5.05 -0.56
N GLN A 102 -3.22 -6.19 -1.17
CA GLN A 102 -2.44 -7.41 -1.05
C GLN A 102 -1.11 -7.24 -1.79
N ILE A 103 0.00 -7.41 -1.08
CA ILE A 103 1.36 -7.25 -1.61
C ILE A 103 2.04 -8.62 -1.71
N SER A 104 2.71 -8.85 -2.84
CA SER A 104 3.58 -10.02 -3.00
C SER A 104 4.98 -9.71 -2.45
N GLU A 105 5.73 -10.72 -1.99
CA GLU A 105 7.09 -10.51 -1.46
C GLU A 105 8.03 -9.77 -2.43
N HIS A 106 7.78 -9.89 -3.74
CA HIS A 106 8.58 -9.24 -4.78
C HIS A 106 8.30 -7.74 -4.94
N GLU A 107 7.15 -7.26 -4.45
CA GLU A 107 6.72 -5.86 -4.55
C GLU A 107 7.03 -5.07 -3.27
N SER A 108 7.40 -5.74 -2.18
CA SER A 108 7.72 -5.10 -0.91
C SER A 108 8.97 -4.21 -1.03
N PRO A 109 8.93 -2.95 -0.57
CA PRO A 109 10.07 -2.05 -0.62
C PRO A 109 11.22 -2.64 0.21
N LYS A 110 12.42 -2.68 -0.39
CA LYS A 110 13.62 -3.13 0.32
C LYS A 110 14.05 -2.06 1.31
N THR A 111 14.27 -2.46 2.55
CA THR A 111 14.84 -1.60 3.59
C THR A 111 16.31 -1.93 3.76
N GLU A 112 17.15 -0.90 3.86
CA GLU A 112 18.52 -1.08 4.34
C GLU A 112 18.45 -1.37 5.84
N ILE A 113 19.13 -2.43 6.29
CA ILE A 113 19.17 -2.80 7.71
C ILE A 113 19.94 -1.72 8.46
N PHE A 114 19.24 -0.96 9.30
CA PHE A 114 19.87 -0.03 10.24
C PHE A 114 19.84 -0.65 11.64
N CYS A 115 21.00 -1.08 12.14
CA CYS A 115 21.13 -1.47 13.55
C CYS A 115 21.40 -0.18 14.38
N TYR A 116 20.39 0.34 15.08
CA TYR A 116 20.61 1.37 16.09
C TYR A 116 20.75 0.67 17.46
N SER A 117 21.76 1.04 18.26
CA SER A 117 22.04 0.52 19.62
C SER A 117 22.61 -0.90 19.81
N GLY A 118 23.10 -1.57 18.76
CA GLY A 118 23.76 -2.89 18.89
C GLY A 118 22.80 -4.08 19.10
N ILE A 119 21.50 -3.80 19.26
CA ILE A 119 20.43 -4.77 19.07
C ILE A 119 19.97 -4.60 17.63
N CYS A 120 20.34 -5.53 16.75
CA CYS A 120 19.78 -5.54 15.42
C CYS A 120 18.40 -6.18 15.49
N TRP A 121 17.35 -5.38 15.28
CA TRP A 121 16.02 -5.92 15.03
C TRP A 121 16.02 -6.53 13.62
N CYS A 122 16.28 -7.83 13.55
CA CYS A 122 15.98 -8.62 12.37
C CYS A 122 14.47 -8.84 12.30
N CYS A 123 13.86 -8.41 11.20
CA CYS A 123 12.62 -9.01 10.73
C CYS A 123 13.00 -10.43 10.27
N GLU A 124 12.85 -11.41 11.15
CA GLU A 124 13.20 -12.81 10.87
C GLU A 124 12.34 -13.34 9.71
N LYS A 125 12.93 -13.43 8.51
CA LYS A 125 12.43 -14.36 7.49
C LYS A 125 12.62 -15.75 8.06
N ARG A 126 11.54 -16.38 8.53
CA ARG A 126 11.52 -17.81 8.83
C ARG A 126 11.85 -18.57 7.55
N SER A 127 13.09 -19.06 7.43
CA SER A 127 13.51 -19.94 6.34
C SER A 127 12.76 -21.28 6.45
N PRO A 128 12.09 -21.78 5.38
CA PRO A 128 11.56 -23.12 5.35
C PRO A 128 12.72 -24.02 4.92
N ASN A 129 13.45 -24.56 5.89
CA ASN A 129 14.27 -25.80 5.84
C ASN A 129 15.41 -25.65 6.84
N MET A 130 15.26 -26.32 7.97
CA MET A 130 16.33 -26.71 8.87
C MET A 130 16.12 -28.21 9.12
N ASP A 131 16.80 -29.02 8.31
CA ASP A 131 17.31 -30.33 8.71
C ASP A 131 18.79 -30.14 9.06
#